data_AF-A0A7W0LK33-F1
#
_entry.id   AF-A0A7W0LK33-F1
#
_cell.length_a   1.000
_cell.length_b   1.000
_cell.length_c   1.000
_cell.angle_alpha   90.00
_cell.angle_beta   90.00
_cell.angle_gamma   90.00
#
_symmetry.space_group_name_H-M   'P 1'
#
loop_
_entity.id
_entity.type
_entity.pdbx_description
1 polymer ?
#
loop_
_entity_poly.entity_id
_entity_poly.type
_entity_poly.pdbx_seq_one_letter_code
_entity_poly.pdbx_strand_id
1 'polypeptide(L)'
;AGPAGEALDGLRTLHSALADRGVADRVILDLGLVRTLGYYTGAVYEVYDPAVGFTLGGGGRYDDLIGRFGAPRPACGVALDVQRVHIAQAAEERLR
;
A
#
# COMPACT_ATOMS: atom_id res chain seq x y z
N ALA A 1 16.89 -16.65 7.15
CA ALA A 1 16.31 -16.81 5.80
C ALA A 1 17.03 -15.85 4.86
N GLY A 2 17.02 -16.05 3.54
CA GLY A 2 17.53 -15.03 2.61
C GLY A 2 16.58 -13.82 2.49
N PRO A 3 16.91 -12.79 1.69
CA PRO A 3 16.10 -11.58 1.54
C PRO A 3 14.64 -11.84 1.18
N ALA A 4 14.38 -12.84 0.33
CA ALA A 4 13.03 -13.25 -0.04
C ALA A 4 12.22 -13.82 1.14
N GLY A 5 12.88 -14.53 2.07
CA GLY A 5 12.22 -15.07 3.25
C GLY A 5 11.86 -13.98 4.26
N GLU A 6 12.75 -13.01 4.47
CA GLU A 6 12.46 -11.85 5.33
C GLU A 6 11.29 -11.03 4.78
N ALA A 7 11.24 -10.82 3.45
CA ALA A 7 10.12 -10.14 2.80
C ALA A 7 8.80 -10.91 2.98
N LEU A 8 8.82 -12.24 2.85
CA LEU A 8 7.63 -13.08 3.04
C LEU A 8 7.14 -13.05 4.50
N ASP A 9 8.05 -13.09 5.47
CA ASP A 9 7.71 -12.99 6.89
C ASP A 9 7.13 -11.61 7.23
N GLY A 10 7.63 -10.55 6.59
CA GLY A 10 7.03 -9.22 6.65
C GLY A 10 5.59 -9.19 6.12
N LEU A 11 5.34 -9.80 4.96
CA LEU A 11 3.99 -9.90 4.39
C LEU A 11 3.04 -10.72 5.27
N ARG A 12 3.50 -11.84 5.85
CA ARG A 12 2.72 -12.64 6.81
C ARG A 12 2.34 -11.85 8.05
N THR A 13 3.29 -11.09 8.59
CA THR A 13 3.06 -10.22 9.76
C THR A 13 2.02 -9.15 9.43
N LEU A 14 2.13 -8.52 8.25
CA LEU A 14 1.16 -7.52 7.80
C LEU A 14 -0.23 -8.14 7.61
N HIS A 15 -0.32 -9.29 6.94
CA HIS A 15 -1.59 -9.98 6.73
C HIS A 15 -2.26 -10.37 8.05
N SER A 16 -1.51 -10.90 9.02
CA SER A 16 -2.04 -11.20 10.36
C SER A 16 -2.61 -9.94 11.02
N ALA A 17 -1.88 -8.82 10.98
CA ALA A 17 -2.35 -7.57 11.57
C ALA A 17 -3.61 -7.01 10.88
N LEU A 18 -3.79 -7.25 9.58
CA LEU A 18 -5.01 -6.91 8.84
C LEU A 18 -6.17 -7.85 9.19
N ALA A 19 -5.91 -9.14 9.36
CA ALA A 19 -6.88 -10.13 9.78
C ALA A 19 -7.42 -9.83 11.19
N ASP A 20 -6.53 -9.49 12.12
CA ASP A 20 -6.88 -9.08 13.50
C ASP A 20 -7.77 -7.83 13.53
N ARG A 21 -7.75 -7.02 12.45
CA ARG A 21 -8.59 -5.82 12.28
C ARG A 21 -9.86 -6.08 11.46
N GLY A 22 -10.07 -7.30 10.97
CA GLY A 22 -11.24 -7.67 10.17
C GLY A 22 -11.30 -6.98 8.80
N VAL A 23 -10.14 -6.66 8.21
CA VAL A 23 -10.06 -5.98 6.90
C VAL A 23 -9.24 -6.75 5.86
N ALA A 24 -8.78 -7.97 6.18
CA ALA A 24 -7.95 -8.77 5.29
C ALA A 24 -8.70 -9.21 4.01
N ASP A 25 -10.02 -9.35 4.09
CA ASP A 25 -10.93 -9.63 2.97
C ASP A 25 -10.97 -8.52 1.90
N ARG A 26 -10.53 -7.31 2.25
CA ARG A 26 -10.43 -6.17 1.32
C ARG A 26 -9.05 -6.03 0.67
N VAL A 27 -8.13 -6.95 0.94
CA VAL A 27 -6.74 -6.87 0.48
C VAL A 27 -6.43 -8.01 -0.48
N ILE A 28 -5.82 -7.66 -1.61
CA ILE A 28 -5.29 -8.61 -2.59
C ILE A 28 -3.76 -8.58 -2.46
N LEU A 29 -3.15 -9.75 -2.28
CA LEU A 29 -1.69 -9.89 -2.31
C LEU A 29 -1.21 -10.05 -3.75
N ASP A 30 -0.59 -8.99 -4.28
CA ASP A 30 0.06 -8.99 -5.59
C ASP A 30 1.59 -8.98 -5.43
N LEU A 31 2.23 -10.12 -5.69
CA LEU A 31 3.69 -10.25 -5.64
C LEU A 31 4.39 -9.68 -6.89
N GLY A 32 3.62 -9.27 -7.90
CA GLY A 32 4.09 -8.58 -9.11
C GLY A 32 4.01 -7.06 -9.01
N LEU A 33 3.44 -6.50 -7.93
CA LEU A 33 3.32 -5.07 -7.73
C LEU A 33 4.71 -4.44 -7.51
N VAL A 34 5.14 -3.60 -8.45
CA VAL A 34 6.38 -2.83 -8.37
C VAL A 34 6.06 -1.35 -8.51
N ARG A 35 6.47 -0.53 -7.53
CA ARG A 35 6.37 0.94 -7.63
C ARG A 35 7.67 1.53 -8.16
N THR A 36 7.55 2.55 -9.00
CA THR A 36 8.68 3.21 -9.69
C THR A 36 9.59 3.99 -8.74
N LEU A 37 9.10 4.37 -7.56
CA LEU A 37 9.85 5.16 -6.58
C LEU A 37 10.80 4.25 -5.79
N GLY A 38 12.09 4.27 -6.12
CA GLY A 38 13.13 3.43 -5.52
C GLY A 38 13.52 3.77 -4.06
N TYR A 39 12.61 4.34 -3.27
CA TYR A 39 12.84 4.63 -1.84
C TYR A 39 12.12 3.65 -0.90
N TYR A 40 11.29 2.73 -1.42
CA TYR A 40 10.61 1.74 -0.59
C TYR A 40 11.56 0.65 -0.12
N THR A 41 11.47 0.30 1.15
CA THR A 41 12.32 -0.69 1.84
C THR A 41 11.54 -1.92 2.30
N GLY A 42 10.22 -1.95 2.05
CA GLY A 42 9.34 -3.04 2.48
C GLY A 42 8.04 -3.10 1.68
N ALA A 43 6.97 -3.56 2.33
CA ALA A 43 5.67 -3.70 1.67
C ALA A 43 5.18 -2.39 1.07
N VAL A 44 4.63 -2.48 -0.14
CA VAL A 44 3.96 -1.41 -0.88
C VAL A 44 2.53 -1.84 -1.18
N TYR A 45 1.66 -0.87 -1.42
CA TYR A 45 0.27 -1.12 -1.78
C TYR A 45 -0.29 0.00 -2.64
N GLU A 46 -1.38 -0.33 -3.34
CA GLU A 46 -2.19 0.61 -4.10
C GLU A 46 -3.65 0.45 -3.67
N VAL A 47 -4.41 1.55 -3.76
CA VAL A 47 -5.82 1.60 -3.38
C VAL A 47 -6.65 1.67 -4.64
N TYR A 48 -7.63 0.77 -4.74
CA TYR A 48 -8.54 0.66 -5.87
C TYR A 48 -10.00 0.76 -5.41
N ASP A 49 -10.85 1.18 -6.34
CA ASP A 49 -12.30 1.17 -6.19
C ASP A 49 -12.90 0.47 -7.42
N PRO A 50 -13.84 -0.47 -7.24
CA PRO A 50 -14.37 -1.29 -8.33
C PRO A 50 -15.18 -0.48 -9.37
N ALA A 51 -15.62 0.75 -9.05
CA ALA A 51 -16.32 1.62 -9.99
C ALA A 51 -15.39 2.28 -11.02
N VAL A 52 -14.06 2.21 -10.83
CA VAL A 52 -13.07 2.86 -11.71
C VAL A 52 -11.88 1.94 -12.04
N GLY A 53 -11.27 2.17 -13.21
CA GLY A 53 -10.14 1.36 -13.70
C GLY A 53 -8.74 1.88 -13.32
N PHE A 54 -8.63 2.85 -12.41
CA PHE A 54 -7.36 3.47 -12.02
C PHE A 54 -7.16 3.46 -10.51
N THR A 55 -5.89 3.53 -10.08
CA THR A 55 -5.55 3.64 -8.66
C THR A 55 -5.98 4.98 -8.06
N LEU A 56 -6.55 4.96 -6.87
CA LEU A 56 -6.89 6.15 -6.08
C LEU A 56 -5.70 6.70 -5.32
N GLY A 57 -4.65 5.91 -5.17
CA GLY A 57 -3.48 6.26 -4.37
C GLY A 57 -2.75 5.01 -3.89
N GLY A 58 -1.87 5.19 -2.92
CA GLY A 58 -1.08 4.09 -2.40
C GLY A 58 -0.04 4.54 -1.42
N GLY A 59 0.86 3.62 -1.08
CA GLY A 59 1.86 3.86 -0.08
C GLY A 59 2.75 2.65 0.14
N GLY A 60 3.41 2.67 1.29
CA GLY A 60 4.32 1.59 1.69
C GLY A 60 5.32 2.02 2.75
N ARG A 61 6.26 1.13 3.03
CA ARG A 61 7.32 1.31 4.02
C ARG A 61 8.63 1.81 3.39
N TYR A 62 9.26 2.83 3.97
CA TYR A 62 10.42 3.54 3.44
C TYR A 62 11.38 3.98 4.56
N ASP A 63 11.97 3.02 5.25
CA ASP A 63 12.77 3.26 6.47
C ASP A 63 14.04 4.09 6.22
N ASP A 64 14.62 3.98 5.03
CA ASP A 64 15.89 4.67 4.72
C ASP A 64 15.68 6.15 4.36
N LEU A 65 14.44 6.57 4.08
CA LEU A 65 14.17 7.90 3.53
C LEU A 65 14.53 9.00 4.53
N ILE A 66 14.08 8.89 5.78
CA ILE A 66 14.33 9.91 6.81
C ILE A 66 15.83 9.95 7.18
N GLY A 67 16.52 8.81 7.09
CA GLY A 67 17.96 8.72 7.27
C GLY A 67 18.76 9.62 6.34
N ARG A 68 18.27 9.84 5.11
CA ARG A 68 18.89 10.77 4.13
C ARG A 68 18.86 12.24 4.58
N PHE A 69 18.04 12.57 5.56
CA PHE A 69 17.90 13.91 6.14
C PHE A 69 18.50 14.03 7.55
N GLY A 70 19.28 13.03 7.99
CA GLY A 70 20.07 13.10 9.23
C GLY A 70 19.43 12.48 10.48
N ALA A 71 18.26 11.84 10.36
CA ALA A 71 17.61 11.15 11.48
C ALA A 71 17.05 9.79 11.05
N PRO A 72 17.84 8.70 11.11
CA PRO A 72 17.37 7.36 10.75
C PRO A 72 16.14 6.98 11.58
N ARG A 73 14.99 6.75 10.91
CA ARG A 73 13.74 6.34 11.55
C ARG A 73 12.95 5.46 10.60
N PRO A 74 12.39 4.34 11.08
CA PRO A 74 11.45 3.57 10.29
C PRO A 74 10.23 4.41 9.95
N ALA A 75 9.71 4.27 8.73
CA ALA A 75 8.64 5.11 8.23
C ALA A 75 7.73 4.36 7.27
N CYS A 76 6.45 4.67 7.33
CA CYS A 76 5.46 4.26 6.35
C CYS A 76 4.45 5.40 6.16
N GLY A 77 3.70 5.35 5.07
CA GLY A 77 2.70 6.38 4.77
C GLY A 77 1.76 5.98 3.66
N VAL A 78 0.79 6.86 3.43
CA VAL A 78 -0.26 6.77 2.43
C VAL A 78 -0.44 8.12 1.77
N ALA A 79 -0.75 8.12 0.48
CA ALA A 79 -1.25 9.29 -0.22
C ALA A 79 -2.45 8.86 -1.08
N LEU A 80 -3.50 9.67 -1.05
CA LEU A 80 -4.68 9.53 -1.91
C LEU A 80 -4.81 10.76 -2.79
N ASP A 81 -5.19 10.54 -4.05
CA ASP A 81 -5.55 11.60 -4.97
C ASP A 81 -7.03 11.97 -4.75
N VAL A 82 -7.25 13.15 -4.17
CA VAL A 82 -8.58 13.64 -3.81
C VAL A 82 -9.50 13.75 -5.04
N GLN A 83 -8.97 14.11 -6.21
CA GLN A 83 -9.78 14.19 -7.43
C GLN A 83 -10.21 12.80 -7.88
N ARG A 84 -9.31 11.81 -7.83
CA ARG A 84 -9.63 10.43 -8.17
C ARG A 84 -10.63 9.81 -7.22
N VAL A 85 -10.51 10.07 -5.91
CA VAL A 85 -11.49 9.65 -4.91
C VAL A 85 -12.87 10.24 -5.24
N HIS A 86 -12.94 11.54 -5.53
CA HIS A 86 -14.20 12.18 -5.90
C HIS A 86 -14.83 11.57 -7.16
N ILE A 87 -14.02 11.28 -8.18
CA ILE A 87 -14.50 10.62 -9.41
C ILE A 87 -15.04 9.22 -9.11
N ALA A 88 -14.35 8.44 -8.26
CA ALA A 88 -14.80 7.11 -7.87
C ALA A 88 -16.14 7.16 -7.12
N GLN A 89 -16.31 8.08 -6.17
CA GLN A 89 -17.57 8.28 -5.46
C GLN A 89 -18.72 8.61 -6.43
N ALA A 90 -18.50 9.52 -7.38
CA ALA A 90 -19.50 9.87 -8.38
C ALA A 90 -19.80 8.71 -9.36
N ALA A 91 -18.84 7.81 -9.59
CA ALA A 91 -19.05 6.61 -10.40
C ALA A 91 -19.88 5.56 -9.66
N GLU A 92 -19.61 5.31 -8.37
CA GLU A 92 -20.43 4.42 -7.53
C GLU A 92 -21.91 4.83 -7.51
N GLU A 93 -22.19 6.13 -7.39
CA GLU A 93 -23.57 6.66 -7.39
C GLU A 93 -24.34 6.36 -8.68
N ARG A 94 -23.65 6.28 -9.83
CA ARG A 94 -24.27 5.96 -11.13
C ARG A 94 -24.51 4.46 -11.32
N LEU A 95 -23.82 3.62 -10.55
CA LEU A 95 -23.96 2.17 -10.58
C LEU A 95 -25.04 1.67 -9.61
N ARG A 96 -25.54 2.54 -8.73
CA ARG A 96 -26.70 2.30 -7.86
C ARG A 96 -28.00 2.60 -8.59
#